data_AF-A0A9D4BG52-F1
#
_entry.id   AF-A0A9D4BG52-F1
#
_cell.length_a   1.000
_cell.length_b   1.000
_cell.length_c   1.000
_cell.angle_alpha   90.00
_cell.angle_beta   90.00
_cell.angle_gamma   90.00
#
_symmetry.space_group_name_H-M   'P 1'
#
loop_
_entity.id
_entity.type
_entity.pdbx_description
1 polymer ?
#
loop_
_entity_poly.entity_id
_entity_poly.type
_entity_poly.pdbx_seq_one_letter_code
_entity_poly.pdbx_strand_id
1 'polypeptide(L)'
;MALIAYSVCNDLRRITDDKVLATLYKKRKNDWSSLANETFCQCFERDADTTLTLLLMELPYWKDESCLEIAIHSGNKAFITHPTCQNVLDSFWNRGINENITDPEPDDSRCIWVFKLLSWFMIGAPIVSLFCPCFGKKNPFLNVPKNKFIYNLISFAVFLTMFAYVLLFDLATNVSTLEYVLLAWVLTVLAEEIRQMASDISTYFKNAWNVLDVVTIVVFIVGFGLRFKQFPESFDAPKVVLAVDFVAFVFRLTHVFSIHKVLGPKLLMIRRMVKDLMYFLIILAVFMVSYAIASHSVLYPVSPPTWDTVRQVLRRPYWHLYGELFLDETEGQSTCSDNATIWTAKDMPRCPSETGKIVVPIMMGFYMLFVNILLLNLLIAIFSHSIAKIQVQSENHWVYQRYFLIKEYVSRNVYYPPLNVIWMVITIIRCCV
;
A
#
# COMPACT_ATOMS: atom_id res chain seq x y z
N MET A 1 11.31 30.55 17.33
CA MET A 1 12.26 31.32 16.50
C MET A 1 13.21 30.44 15.68
N ALA A 2 13.97 29.51 16.28
CA ALA A 2 14.91 28.65 15.53
C ALA A 2 14.23 27.85 14.40
N LEU A 3 13.05 27.28 14.63
CA LEU A 3 12.25 26.57 13.61
C LEU A 3 11.81 27.46 12.44
N ILE A 4 11.57 28.75 12.70
CA ILE A 4 11.16 29.72 11.66
C ILE A 4 12.38 30.11 10.84
N ALA A 5 13.51 30.38 11.48
CA ALA A 5 14.78 30.62 10.79
C ALA A 5 15.17 29.42 9.90
N TYR A 6 14.92 28.20 10.37
CA TYR A 6 15.04 26.98 9.57
C TYR A 6 14.12 27.00 8.34
N SER A 7 12.84 27.35 8.50
CA SER A 7 11.88 27.44 7.40
C SER A 7 12.33 28.42 6.34
N VAL A 8 12.68 29.65 6.75
CA VAL A 8 13.15 30.70 5.85
C VAL A 8 14.42 30.28 5.10
N CYS A 9 15.41 29.69 5.80
CA CYS A 9 16.61 29.18 5.14
C CYS A 9 16.29 28.05 4.14
N ASN A 10 15.29 27.22 4.42
CA ASN A 10 14.89 26.15 3.52
C ASN A 10 14.21 26.66 2.25
N ASP A 11 13.36 27.68 2.36
CA ASP A 11 12.67 28.28 1.23
C ASP A 11 13.62 29.14 0.38
N LEU A 12 14.49 29.94 1.01
CA LEU A 12 15.56 30.67 0.31
C LEU A 12 16.45 29.72 -0.50
N ARG A 13 16.80 28.56 0.06
CA ARG A 13 17.55 27.51 -0.66
C ARG A 13 16.82 26.96 -1.88
N ARG A 14 15.49 26.95 -1.90
CA ARG A 14 14.68 26.47 -3.03
C ARG A 14 14.55 27.51 -4.14
N ILE A 15 14.55 28.79 -3.77
CA ILE A 15 14.38 29.91 -4.70
C ILE A 15 15.72 30.31 -5.35
N THR A 16 16.84 30.06 -4.67
CA THR A 16 18.17 30.48 -5.12
C THR A 16 18.72 29.57 -6.23
N ASP A 17 19.08 30.16 -7.37
CA ASP A 17 19.75 29.45 -8.49
C ASP A 17 21.26 29.24 -8.26
N ASP A 18 21.90 30.09 -7.43
CA ASP A 18 23.31 29.98 -7.09
C ASP A 18 23.59 28.77 -6.16
N LYS A 19 24.39 27.83 -6.65
CA LYS A 19 24.82 26.62 -5.92
C LYS A 19 25.61 26.94 -4.64
N VAL A 20 26.42 28.01 -4.64
CA VAL A 20 27.24 28.38 -3.48
C VAL A 20 26.33 28.88 -2.36
N LEU A 21 25.43 29.81 -2.69
CA LEU A 21 24.48 30.37 -1.75
C LEU A 21 23.48 29.29 -1.26
N ALA A 22 23.04 28.38 -2.12
CA ALA A 22 22.21 27.23 -1.74
C ALA A 22 22.93 26.30 -0.74
N THR A 23 24.25 26.12 -0.87
CA THR A 23 25.05 25.32 0.06
C THR A 23 25.20 26.03 1.41
N LEU A 24 25.37 27.35 1.40
CA LEU A 24 25.42 28.17 2.61
C LEU A 24 24.09 28.15 3.38
N TYR A 25 22.96 28.31 2.69
CA TYR A 25 21.64 28.18 3.31
C TYR A 25 21.39 26.77 3.83
N LYS A 26 21.87 25.73 3.15
CA LYS A 26 21.80 24.35 3.65
C LYS A 26 22.57 24.17 4.96
N LYS A 27 23.76 24.78 5.09
CA LYS A 27 24.55 24.76 6.33
C LYS A 27 23.82 25.48 7.46
N ARG A 28 23.44 26.75 7.26
CA ARG A 28 22.69 27.52 8.28
C ARG A 28 21.40 26.84 8.71
N LYS A 29 20.67 26.26 7.75
CA LYS A 29 19.47 25.47 8.02
C LYS A 29 19.75 24.33 9.00
N ASN A 30 20.84 23.57 8.80
CA ASN A 30 21.21 22.49 9.71
C ASN A 30 21.61 23.02 11.10
N ASP A 31 22.32 24.15 11.15
CA ASP A 31 22.72 24.79 12.42
C ASP A 31 21.48 25.21 13.24
N TRP A 32 20.49 25.84 12.60
CA TRP A 32 19.21 26.18 13.24
C TRP A 32 18.42 24.96 13.69
N SER A 33 18.50 23.85 12.95
CA SER A 33 17.88 22.59 13.35
C SER A 33 18.53 21.98 14.57
N SER A 34 19.86 22.03 14.67
CA SER A 34 20.61 21.54 15.84
C SER A 34 20.26 22.37 17.07
N LEU A 35 20.29 23.69 16.92
CA LEU A 35 19.94 24.61 18.01
C LEU A 35 18.50 24.41 18.49
N ALA A 36 17.54 24.21 17.58
CA ALA A 36 16.16 23.90 17.95
C ALA A 36 16.04 22.59 18.73
N ASN A 37 16.77 21.55 18.33
CA ASN A 37 16.78 20.27 19.03
C ASN A 37 17.44 20.39 20.41
N GLU A 38 18.61 21.04 20.51
CA GLU A 38 19.35 21.19 21.76
C GLU A 38 18.57 22.00 22.80
N THR A 39 18.00 23.14 22.38
CA THR A 39 17.15 23.97 23.25
C THR A 39 15.91 23.22 23.72
N PHE A 40 15.28 22.45 22.82
CA PHE A 40 14.14 21.61 23.16
C PHE A 40 14.52 20.51 24.17
N CYS A 41 15.66 19.82 23.98
CA CYS A 41 16.15 18.82 24.93
C CYS A 41 16.39 19.43 26.33
N GLN A 42 17.05 20.59 26.39
CA GLN A 42 17.31 21.26 27.66
C GLN A 42 16.03 21.71 28.38
N CYS A 43 15.04 22.23 27.64
CA CYS A 43 13.75 22.58 28.21
C CYS A 43 13.01 21.33 28.73
N PHE A 44 13.04 20.24 27.95
CA PHE A 44 12.38 18.99 28.31
C PHE A 44 13.01 18.31 29.54
N GLU A 45 14.33 18.33 29.65
CA GLU A 45 15.05 17.82 30.83
C GLU A 45 14.72 18.60 32.11
N ARG A 46 14.43 19.90 31.97
CA ARG A 46 14.07 20.76 33.10
C ARG A 46 12.62 20.60 33.54
N ASP A 47 11.69 20.61 32.58
CA ASP A 47 10.26 20.44 32.83
C ASP A 47 9.57 19.89 31.58
N ALA A 48 9.20 18.61 31.64
CA ALA A 48 8.56 17.92 30.53
C ALA A 48 7.17 18.49 30.23
N ASP A 49 6.34 18.72 31.24
CA ASP A 49 4.92 19.07 31.05
C ASP A 49 4.76 20.47 30.47
N THR A 50 5.48 21.46 31.01
CA THR A 50 5.46 22.83 30.48
C THR A 50 6.02 22.87 29.07
N THR A 51 7.06 22.07 28.76
CA THR A 51 7.64 22.00 27.41
C THR A 51 6.63 21.42 26.41
N LEU A 52 5.84 20.43 26.80
CA LEU A 52 4.77 19.88 25.97
C LEU A 52 3.66 20.89 25.71
N THR A 53 3.25 21.65 26.73
CA THR A 53 2.28 22.74 26.56
C THR A 53 2.81 23.82 25.60
N LEU A 54 4.07 24.22 25.74
CA LEU A 54 4.71 25.19 24.84
C LEU A 54 4.82 24.69 23.40
N LEU A 55 5.01 23.39 23.20
CA LEU A 55 5.10 22.79 21.86
C LEU A 55 3.76 22.90 21.09
N LEU A 56 2.63 22.82 21.81
CA LEU A 56 1.28 22.78 21.26
C LEU A 56 0.56 24.13 21.30
N MET A 57 1.08 25.10 22.04
CA MET A 57 0.53 26.44 22.11
C MET A 57 0.57 27.13 20.73
N GLU A 58 -0.56 27.73 20.34
CA GLU A 58 -0.67 28.56 19.15
C GLU A 58 0.09 29.88 19.33
N LEU A 59 0.92 30.24 18.36
CA LEU A 59 1.73 31.44 18.39
C LEU A 59 1.04 32.59 17.63
N PRO A 60 0.57 33.66 18.30
CA PRO A 60 -0.24 34.70 17.67
C PRO A 60 0.51 35.50 16.59
N TYR A 61 1.84 35.58 16.71
CA TYR A 61 2.68 36.30 15.74
C TYR A 61 2.98 35.49 14.46
N TRP A 62 2.59 34.21 14.42
CA TRP A 62 3.01 33.27 13.35
C TRP A 62 1.83 32.43 12.84
N LYS A 63 0.76 33.11 12.39
CA LYS A 63 -0.45 32.50 11.78
C LYS A 63 -1.21 31.54 12.71
N ASP A 64 -1.12 31.73 14.02
CA ASP A 64 -1.73 30.87 15.02
C ASP A 64 -1.30 29.39 14.89
N GLU A 65 -0.12 29.13 14.30
CA GLU A 65 0.43 27.77 14.21
C GLU A 65 1.19 27.41 15.50
N SER A 66 1.09 26.14 15.89
CA SER A 66 1.89 25.58 16.99
C SER A 66 3.36 25.37 16.58
N CYS A 67 4.27 25.29 17.55
CA CYS A 67 5.69 24.99 17.28
C CYS A 67 5.85 23.66 16.53
N LEU A 68 5.01 22.66 16.85
CA LEU A 68 4.98 21.38 16.16
C LEU A 68 4.59 21.53 14.69
N GLU A 69 3.53 22.28 14.39
CA GLU A 69 3.07 22.52 13.02
C GLU A 69 4.09 23.29 12.18
N ILE A 70 4.74 24.30 12.76
CA ILE A 70 5.83 25.03 12.10
C ILE A 70 6.99 24.08 11.75
N ALA A 71 7.37 23.18 12.67
CA ALA A 71 8.42 22.19 12.40
C ALA A 71 8.05 21.25 11.24
N ILE A 72 6.77 20.92 11.10
CA ILE A 72 6.25 20.04 10.06
C ILE A 72 6.13 20.75 8.71
N HIS A 73 5.54 21.95 8.68
CA HIS A 73 5.42 22.76 7.47
C HIS A 73 6.79 23.14 6.90
N SER A 74 7.75 23.44 7.77
CA SER A 74 9.14 23.72 7.37
C SER A 74 9.91 22.47 6.88
N GLY A 75 9.39 21.27 7.16
CA GLY A 75 9.99 20.00 6.78
C GLY A 75 11.19 19.61 7.65
N ASN A 76 11.22 20.04 8.92
CA ASN A 76 12.29 19.70 9.85
C ASN A 76 12.17 18.28 10.40
N LYS A 77 12.63 17.32 9.61
CA LYS A 77 12.60 15.89 9.97
C LYS A 77 13.35 15.58 11.27
N ALA A 78 14.50 16.22 11.51
CA ALA A 78 15.35 15.93 12.65
C ALA A 78 14.70 16.32 13.98
N PHE A 79 13.90 17.38 13.99
CA PHE A 79 13.13 17.81 15.16
C PHE A 79 11.95 16.87 15.43
N ILE A 80 11.21 16.50 14.39
CA ILE A 80 10.01 15.64 14.52
C ILE A 80 10.39 14.22 14.94
N THR A 81 11.57 13.73 14.55
CA THR A 81 12.07 12.42 14.96
C THR A 81 12.46 12.33 16.43
N HIS A 82 12.47 13.45 17.17
CA HIS A 82 12.75 13.44 18.59
C HIS A 82 11.72 12.58 19.35
N PRO A 83 12.15 11.70 20.29
CA PRO A 83 11.25 10.79 21.02
C PRO A 83 10.06 11.49 21.69
N THR A 84 10.30 12.66 22.29
CA THR A 84 9.24 13.45 22.92
C THR A 84 8.16 13.89 21.92
N CYS A 85 8.54 14.36 20.73
CA CYS A 85 7.57 14.69 19.70
C CYS A 85 6.77 13.45 19.27
N GLN A 86 7.40 12.26 19.26
CA GLN A 86 6.69 11.01 18.99
C GLN A 86 5.72 10.60 20.09
N ASN A 87 6.04 10.85 21.36
CA ASN A 87 5.13 10.61 22.47
C ASN A 87 3.88 11.52 22.40
N VAL A 88 4.06 12.77 21.94
CA VAL A 88 2.93 13.68 21.67
C VAL A 88 2.07 13.18 20.51
N LEU A 89 2.68 12.66 19.45
CA LEU A 89 1.92 12.06 18.35
C LEU A 89 1.20 10.77 18.79
N ASP A 90 1.77 10.03 19.74
CA ASP A 90 1.12 8.88 20.38
C ASP A 90 -0.09 9.30 21.20
N SER A 91 0.02 10.37 21.99
CA SER A 91 -1.11 10.89 22.74
C SER A 91 -2.22 11.39 21.81
N PHE A 92 -1.87 12.09 20.73
CA PHE A 92 -2.84 12.48 19.70
C PHE A 92 -3.53 11.29 19.04
N TRP A 93 -2.80 10.20 18.82
CA TRP A 93 -3.37 8.97 18.26
C TRP A 93 -4.37 8.30 19.23
N ASN A 94 -4.03 8.25 20.51
CA ASN A 94 -4.83 7.55 21.53
C ASN A 94 -5.99 8.37 22.09
N ARG A 95 -5.90 9.71 22.09
CA ARG A 95 -6.85 10.62 22.76
C ARG A 95 -7.53 11.63 21.83
N GLY A 96 -6.89 11.98 20.71
CA GLY A 96 -7.30 13.10 19.86
C GLY A 96 -6.56 14.40 20.21
N ILE A 97 -6.70 15.44 19.37
CA ILE A 97 -5.89 16.68 19.44
C ILE A 97 -6.33 17.61 20.59
N ASN A 98 -7.59 17.53 21.03
CA ASN A 98 -8.18 18.52 21.95
C ASN A 98 -8.22 18.07 23.43
N GLU A 99 -7.67 16.90 23.76
CA GLU A 99 -7.63 16.41 25.15
C GLU A 99 -6.29 16.76 25.82
N ASN A 100 -6.33 17.19 27.09
CA ASN A 100 -5.13 17.53 27.84
C ASN A 100 -4.22 16.31 28.02
N ILE A 101 -2.94 16.47 27.66
CA ILE A 101 -1.94 15.39 27.70
C ILE A 101 -1.65 14.94 29.14
N THR A 102 -1.84 15.82 30.12
CA THR A 102 -1.60 15.60 31.55
C THR A 102 -2.60 14.66 32.24
N ASP A 103 -3.72 14.34 31.60
CA ASP A 103 -4.72 13.43 32.19
C ASP A 103 -4.22 11.97 32.16
N PRO A 104 -4.61 11.11 33.13
CA PRO A 104 -4.19 9.71 33.16
C PRO A 104 -4.66 8.95 31.92
N GLU A 105 -3.82 8.05 31.40
CA GLU A 105 -4.10 7.29 30.18
C GLU A 105 -5.37 6.44 30.34
N PRO A 106 -6.33 6.50 29.39
CA PRO A 106 -7.53 5.70 29.50
C PRO A 106 -7.17 4.21 29.41
N ASP A 107 -7.49 3.48 30.48
CA ASP A 107 -7.22 2.04 30.63
C ASP A 107 -7.70 1.21 29.42
N ASP A 108 -6.75 0.53 28.77
CA ASP A 108 -6.90 -0.31 27.56
C ASP A 108 -7.83 -1.52 27.82
N SER A 109 -8.17 -1.78 29.08
CA SER A 109 -9.18 -2.75 29.53
C SER A 109 -10.59 -2.50 28.95
N ARG A 110 -10.87 -1.27 28.47
CA ARG A 110 -12.10 -0.94 27.72
C ARG A 110 -12.13 -1.55 26.31
N CYS A 111 -10.99 -1.89 25.70
CA CYS A 111 -10.95 -2.56 24.39
C CYS A 111 -11.42 -4.02 24.44
N ILE A 112 -11.29 -4.71 25.59
CA ILE A 112 -11.87 -6.04 25.82
C ILE A 112 -13.41 -5.97 25.83
N TRP A 113 -13.97 -4.88 26.37
CA TRP A 113 -15.38 -4.57 26.23
C TRP A 113 -15.76 -4.23 24.79
N VAL A 114 -14.93 -3.50 24.03
CA VAL A 114 -15.17 -3.22 22.60
C VAL A 114 -15.17 -4.51 21.76
N PHE A 115 -14.37 -5.52 22.08
CA PHE A 115 -14.39 -6.82 21.39
C PHE A 115 -15.66 -7.64 21.72
N LYS A 116 -16.08 -7.64 23.00
CA LYS A 116 -17.37 -8.23 23.43
C LYS A 116 -18.56 -7.48 22.84
N LEU A 117 -18.48 -6.15 22.79
CA LEU A 117 -19.47 -5.27 22.19
C LEU A 117 -19.50 -5.48 20.68
N LEU A 118 -18.37 -5.56 19.96
CA LEU A 118 -18.28 -5.84 18.52
C LEU A 118 -18.98 -7.15 18.15
N SER A 119 -18.86 -8.21 18.96
CA SER A 119 -19.63 -9.45 18.73
C SER A 119 -21.15 -9.25 18.84
N TRP A 120 -21.60 -8.27 19.62
CA TRP A 120 -23.00 -7.85 19.79
C TRP A 120 -23.42 -6.72 18.80
N PHE A 121 -22.46 -5.91 18.36
CA PHE A 121 -22.60 -4.67 17.57
C PHE A 121 -22.56 -4.96 16.07
N MET A 122 -21.86 -6.02 15.63
CA MET A 122 -21.87 -6.49 14.23
C MET A 122 -23.26 -6.89 13.75
N ILE A 123 -24.18 -7.25 14.66
CA ILE A 123 -25.58 -7.55 14.35
C ILE A 123 -26.51 -6.35 14.68
N GLY A 124 -26.27 -5.61 15.77
CA GLY A 124 -27.18 -4.56 16.24
C GLY A 124 -26.88 -3.11 15.82
N ALA A 125 -25.63 -2.77 15.53
CA ALA A 125 -25.21 -1.38 15.28
C ALA A 125 -25.63 -0.74 13.97
N PRO A 126 -25.69 -1.48 12.85
CA PRO A 126 -26.18 -0.90 11.60
C PRO A 126 -27.59 -0.33 11.81
N ILE A 127 -28.42 -1.06 12.57
CA ILE A 127 -29.81 -0.71 12.88
C ILE A 127 -29.90 0.47 13.85
N VAL A 128 -29.05 0.58 14.87
CA VAL A 128 -29.08 1.73 15.80
C VAL A 128 -28.54 3.01 15.15
N SER A 129 -27.57 2.89 14.23
CA SER A 129 -27.06 4.03 13.45
C SER A 129 -28.05 4.55 12.40
N LEU A 130 -28.98 3.70 11.94
CA LEU A 130 -30.11 4.07 11.08
C LEU A 130 -31.09 5.04 11.75
N PHE A 131 -31.20 5.02 13.09
CA PHE A 131 -32.17 5.83 13.82
C PHE A 131 -31.62 7.17 14.38
N CYS A 132 -30.30 7.44 14.32
CA CYS A 132 -29.79 8.75 14.77
C CYS A 132 -28.42 9.17 14.18
N PRO A 133 -28.36 10.06 13.16
CA PRO A 133 -27.11 10.61 12.59
C PRO A 133 -26.29 11.48 13.56
N CYS A 134 -26.84 11.82 14.73
CA CYS A 134 -26.21 12.69 15.73
C CYS A 134 -25.32 11.94 16.74
N PHE A 135 -25.35 10.60 16.76
CA PHE A 135 -24.66 9.79 17.76
C PHE A 135 -23.13 9.78 17.60
N GLY A 136 -22.62 9.97 16.37
CA GLY A 136 -21.18 10.00 16.10
C GLY A 136 -20.48 11.29 16.52
N LYS A 137 -21.11 12.46 16.31
CA LYS A 137 -20.48 13.77 16.64
C LYS A 137 -20.37 14.02 18.14
N LYS A 138 -21.26 13.46 18.96
CA LYS A 138 -21.33 13.72 20.40
C LYS A 138 -20.60 12.69 21.27
N ASN A 139 -20.17 11.55 20.73
CA ASN A 139 -19.43 10.55 21.48
C ASN A 139 -17.92 10.80 21.38
N PRO A 140 -17.26 11.26 22.46
CA PRO A 140 -15.81 11.54 22.43
C PRO A 140 -15.01 10.27 22.08
N PHE A 141 -15.48 9.09 22.50
CA PHE A 141 -14.84 7.80 22.22
C PHE A 141 -14.73 7.47 20.72
N LEU A 142 -15.73 7.81 19.90
CA LEU A 142 -15.73 7.49 18.46
C LEU A 142 -14.87 8.48 17.65
N ASN A 143 -14.62 9.67 18.18
CA ASN A 143 -13.83 10.70 17.51
C ASN A 143 -12.32 10.50 17.68
N VAL A 144 -11.90 9.59 18.57
CA VAL A 144 -10.49 9.22 18.74
C VAL A 144 -9.94 8.60 17.44
N PRO A 145 -8.80 9.07 16.92
CA PRO A 145 -8.27 8.61 15.63
C PRO A 145 -7.86 7.13 15.64
N LYS A 146 -7.33 6.59 16.75
CA LYS A 146 -7.11 5.13 16.92
C LYS A 146 -8.39 4.33 16.68
N ASN A 147 -9.51 4.75 17.26
CA ASN A 147 -10.77 4.05 17.12
C ASN A 147 -11.32 4.16 15.69
N LYS A 148 -11.27 5.35 15.09
CA LYS A 148 -11.59 5.56 13.67
C LYS A 148 -10.79 4.60 12.76
N PHE A 149 -9.49 4.48 12.98
CA PHE A 149 -8.64 3.54 12.25
C PHE A 149 -9.05 2.07 12.43
N ILE A 150 -9.36 1.64 13.66
CA ILE A 150 -9.81 0.27 13.92
C ILE A 150 -11.14 -0.01 13.21
N TYR A 151 -12.10 0.93 13.25
CA TYR A 151 -13.37 0.78 12.53
C TYR A 151 -13.18 0.73 11.02
N ASN A 152 -12.28 1.54 10.46
CA ASN A 152 -11.89 1.45 9.05
C ASN A 152 -11.37 0.06 8.69
N LEU A 153 -10.45 -0.46 9.51
CA LEU A 153 -9.82 -1.75 9.28
C LEU A 153 -10.85 -2.89 9.34
N ILE A 154 -11.75 -2.87 10.33
CA ILE A 154 -12.82 -3.86 10.46
C ILE A 154 -13.79 -3.78 9.29
N SER A 155 -14.26 -2.58 8.94
CA SER A 155 -15.15 -2.36 7.79
C SER A 155 -14.53 -2.90 6.50
N PHE A 156 -13.25 -2.60 6.27
CA PHE A 156 -12.55 -3.06 5.07
C PHE A 156 -12.33 -4.58 5.06
N ALA A 157 -12.04 -5.20 6.22
CA ALA A 157 -11.94 -6.66 6.33
C ALA A 157 -13.27 -7.37 6.05
N VAL A 158 -14.40 -6.79 6.50
CA VAL A 158 -15.75 -7.28 6.18
C VAL A 158 -16.02 -7.17 4.69
N PHE A 159 -15.68 -6.03 4.06
CA PHE A 159 -15.76 -5.84 2.61
C PHE A 159 -14.97 -6.90 1.85
N LEU A 160 -13.71 -7.16 2.22
CA LEU A 160 -12.89 -8.18 1.56
C LEU A 160 -13.44 -9.59 1.75
N THR A 161 -13.93 -9.91 2.94
CA THR A 161 -14.53 -11.23 3.22
C THR A 161 -15.80 -11.43 2.39
N MET A 162 -16.64 -10.40 2.30
CA MET A 162 -17.82 -10.39 1.46
C MET A 162 -17.46 -10.52 -0.02
N PHE A 163 -16.46 -9.78 -0.51
CA PHE A 163 -16.01 -9.86 -1.89
C PHE A 163 -15.45 -11.26 -2.21
N ALA A 164 -14.65 -11.83 -1.31
CA ALA A 164 -14.15 -13.20 -1.45
C ALA A 164 -15.29 -14.23 -1.48
N TYR A 165 -16.31 -14.08 -0.63
CA TYR A 165 -17.50 -14.94 -0.63
C TYR A 165 -18.24 -14.86 -1.97
N VAL A 166 -18.48 -13.64 -2.48
CA VAL A 166 -19.16 -13.43 -3.77
C VAL A 166 -18.39 -14.07 -4.92
N LEU A 167 -17.07 -13.92 -4.95
CA LEU A 167 -16.21 -14.49 -6.00
C LEU A 167 -16.16 -16.03 -5.99
N LEU A 168 -16.21 -16.64 -4.80
CA LEU A 168 -16.06 -18.09 -4.64
C LEU A 168 -17.39 -18.83 -4.78
N PHE A 169 -18.49 -18.31 -4.21
CA PHE A 169 -19.73 -19.08 -4.02
C PHE A 169 -20.93 -18.54 -4.81
N ASP A 170 -21.07 -17.23 -4.95
CA ASP A 170 -22.31 -16.61 -5.43
C ASP A 170 -22.28 -16.19 -6.91
N LEU A 171 -21.15 -16.35 -7.60
CA LEU A 171 -20.99 -15.97 -9.00
C LEU A 171 -21.73 -16.93 -9.95
N ALA A 172 -23.07 -16.92 -9.89
CA ALA A 172 -23.98 -17.76 -10.67
C ALA A 172 -24.48 -17.03 -11.93
N THR A 173 -25.42 -17.62 -12.67
CA THR A 173 -26.01 -16.97 -13.87
C THR A 173 -26.87 -15.76 -13.53
N ASN A 174 -27.46 -15.73 -12.33
CA ASN A 174 -28.26 -14.60 -11.84
C ASN A 174 -27.43 -13.74 -10.88
N VAL A 175 -27.65 -12.43 -10.92
CA VAL A 175 -27.00 -11.48 -10.01
C VAL A 175 -27.59 -11.64 -8.60
N SER A 176 -26.78 -12.09 -7.65
CA SER A 176 -27.14 -12.23 -6.23
C SER A 176 -27.39 -10.86 -5.58
N THR A 177 -28.22 -10.82 -4.53
CA THR A 177 -28.41 -9.60 -3.72
C THR A 177 -27.08 -9.11 -3.12
N LEU A 178 -26.15 -10.03 -2.80
CA LEU A 178 -24.82 -9.69 -2.30
C LEU A 178 -23.94 -9.02 -3.35
N GLU A 179 -24.09 -9.34 -4.65
CA GLU A 179 -23.39 -8.63 -5.73
C GLU A 179 -23.83 -7.16 -5.79
N TYR A 180 -25.12 -6.87 -5.62
CA TYR A 180 -25.63 -5.50 -5.56
C TYR A 180 -25.15 -4.74 -4.33
N VAL A 181 -25.08 -5.39 -3.16
CA VAL A 181 -24.53 -4.78 -1.94
C VAL A 181 -23.04 -4.47 -2.13
N LEU A 182 -22.28 -5.36 -2.78
CA LEU A 182 -20.87 -5.13 -3.10
C LEU A 182 -20.70 -3.95 -4.06
N LEU A 183 -21.50 -3.88 -5.11
CA LEU A 183 -21.52 -2.75 -6.04
C LEU A 183 -21.83 -1.45 -5.31
N ALA A 184 -22.87 -1.44 -4.47
CA ALA A 184 -23.23 -0.28 -3.66
C ALA A 184 -22.06 0.16 -2.77
N TRP A 185 -21.37 -0.80 -2.14
CA TRP A 185 -20.19 -0.53 -1.32
C TRP A 185 -19.08 0.16 -2.12
N VAL A 186 -18.72 -0.35 -3.29
CA VAL A 186 -17.68 0.27 -4.14
C VAL A 186 -18.11 1.65 -4.63
N LEU A 187 -19.40 1.87 -4.91
CA LEU A 187 -19.91 3.20 -5.22
C LEU A 187 -19.76 4.18 -4.05
N THR A 188 -19.87 3.72 -2.80
CA THR A 188 -19.60 4.57 -1.63
C THR A 188 -18.12 4.99 -1.55
N VAL A 189 -17.22 4.06 -1.86
CA VAL A 189 -15.77 4.32 -1.93
C VAL A 189 -15.47 5.29 -3.07
N LEU A 190 -16.08 5.08 -4.24
CA LEU A 190 -15.95 6.00 -5.38
C LEU A 190 -16.40 7.41 -5.02
N ALA A 191 -17.50 7.57 -4.28
CA ALA A 191 -17.96 8.89 -3.82
C ALA A 191 -16.95 9.56 -2.87
N GLU A 192 -16.30 8.79 -1.99
CA GLU A 192 -15.22 9.30 -1.13
C GLU A 192 -14.03 9.81 -1.95
N GLU A 193 -13.59 9.03 -2.93
CA GLU A 193 -12.48 9.42 -3.80
C GLU A 193 -12.83 10.65 -4.64
N ILE A 194 -14.06 10.76 -5.18
CA ILE A 194 -14.52 11.95 -5.90
C ILE A 194 -14.49 13.19 -5.01
N ARG A 195 -14.97 13.08 -3.76
CA ARG A 195 -14.92 14.19 -2.81
C ARG A 195 -13.48 14.63 -2.52
N GLN A 196 -12.54 13.69 -2.42
CA GLN A 196 -11.12 14.00 -2.19
C GLN A 196 -10.44 14.57 -3.43
N MET A 197 -10.83 14.13 -4.63
CA MET A 197 -10.38 14.72 -5.90
C MET A 197 -10.88 16.15 -6.05
N ALA A 198 -12.14 16.43 -5.69
CA ALA A 198 -12.76 17.74 -5.84
C ALA A 198 -12.10 18.84 -5.00
N SER A 199 -11.46 18.50 -3.86
CA SER A 199 -10.76 19.48 -3.05
C SER A 199 -9.43 19.95 -3.66
N ASP A 200 -8.62 19.03 -4.23
CA ASP A 200 -7.28 19.36 -4.74
C ASP A 200 -6.77 18.37 -5.82
N ILE A 201 -7.24 18.54 -7.07
CA ILE A 201 -6.95 17.63 -8.20
C ILE A 201 -5.44 17.49 -8.48
N SER A 202 -4.72 18.61 -8.55
CA SER A 202 -3.29 18.64 -8.94
C SER A 202 -2.38 17.93 -7.94
N THR A 203 -2.71 18.02 -6.65
CA THR A 203 -1.95 17.35 -5.58
C THR A 203 -2.36 15.88 -5.47
N TYR A 204 -3.64 15.56 -5.71
CA TYR A 204 -4.17 14.21 -5.61
C TYR A 204 -3.45 13.22 -6.55
N PHE A 205 -3.27 13.57 -7.82
CA PHE A 205 -2.62 12.68 -8.81
C PHE A 205 -1.10 12.49 -8.61
N LYS A 206 -0.46 13.28 -7.74
CA LYS A 206 0.96 13.09 -7.41
C LYS A 206 1.17 11.93 -6.42
N ASN A 207 0.14 11.51 -5.72
CA ASN A 207 0.20 10.42 -4.76
C ASN A 207 -0.03 9.08 -5.45
N ALA A 208 0.99 8.20 -5.46
CA ALA A 208 0.89 6.89 -6.10
C ALA A 208 -0.22 6.00 -5.53
N TRP A 209 -0.54 6.14 -4.23
CA TRP A 209 -1.64 5.41 -3.58
C TRP A 209 -3.01 5.85 -4.10
N ASN A 210 -3.20 7.15 -4.31
CA ASN A 210 -4.44 7.69 -4.85
C ASN A 210 -4.65 7.22 -6.30
N VAL A 211 -3.58 7.19 -7.10
CA VAL A 211 -3.64 6.65 -8.47
C VAL A 211 -4.01 5.17 -8.46
N LEU A 212 -3.43 4.37 -7.56
CA LEU A 212 -3.77 2.96 -7.40
C LEU A 212 -5.24 2.76 -7.00
N ASP A 213 -5.76 3.58 -6.08
CA ASP A 213 -7.16 3.52 -5.65
C ASP A 213 -8.11 3.82 -6.82
N VAL A 214 -7.83 4.85 -7.63
CA VAL A 214 -8.60 5.16 -8.85
C VAL A 214 -8.56 4.01 -9.86
N VAL A 215 -7.36 3.45 -10.10
CA VAL A 215 -7.20 2.32 -11.03
C VAL A 215 -8.02 1.11 -10.56
N THR A 216 -7.96 0.78 -9.28
CA THR A 216 -8.71 -0.34 -8.69
C THR A 216 -10.22 -0.14 -8.86
N ILE A 217 -10.74 1.05 -8.54
CA ILE A 217 -12.17 1.35 -8.69
C ILE A 217 -12.61 1.27 -10.17
N VAL A 218 -11.80 1.77 -11.10
CA VAL A 218 -12.09 1.69 -12.53
C VAL A 218 -12.13 0.24 -13.02
N VAL A 219 -11.16 -0.59 -12.60
CA VAL A 219 -11.12 -2.02 -12.95
C VAL A 219 -12.34 -2.75 -12.39
N PHE A 220 -12.77 -2.46 -11.16
CA PHE A 220 -14.01 -2.98 -10.59
C PHE A 220 -15.24 -2.61 -11.42
N ILE A 221 -15.40 -1.33 -11.79
CA ILE A 221 -16.55 -0.86 -12.60
C ILE A 221 -16.55 -1.55 -13.97
N VAL A 222 -15.39 -1.72 -14.59
CA VAL A 222 -15.28 -2.47 -15.86
C VAL A 222 -15.65 -3.94 -15.67
N GLY A 223 -15.16 -4.59 -14.62
CA GLY A 223 -15.50 -5.98 -14.30
C GLY A 223 -17.00 -6.19 -14.09
N PHE A 224 -17.63 -5.29 -13.33
CA PHE A 224 -19.07 -5.34 -13.07
C PHE A 224 -19.91 -4.91 -14.31
N GLY A 225 -19.39 -4.01 -15.13
CA GLY A 225 -20.01 -3.64 -16.41
C GLY A 225 -20.02 -4.79 -17.41
N LEU A 226 -18.95 -5.58 -17.47
CA LEU A 226 -18.88 -6.81 -18.26
C LEU A 226 -19.84 -7.89 -17.73
N ARG A 227 -20.00 -7.95 -16.40
CA ARG A 227 -20.96 -8.84 -15.73
C ARG A 227 -22.41 -8.56 -16.16
N PHE A 228 -22.82 -7.31 -16.27
CA PHE A 228 -24.19 -6.93 -16.68
C PHE A 228 -24.52 -7.24 -18.15
N LYS A 229 -23.52 -7.25 -19.04
CA LYS A 229 -23.76 -7.47 -20.47
C LYS A 229 -24.02 -8.93 -20.86
N GLN A 230 -24.02 -9.85 -19.88
CA GLN A 230 -24.42 -11.26 -19.96
C GLN A 230 -24.16 -11.90 -21.34
N PHE A 231 -22.89 -11.92 -21.75
CA PHE A 231 -22.48 -12.62 -22.97
C PHE A 231 -22.43 -14.14 -22.69
N PRO A 232 -23.23 -14.96 -23.41
CA PRO A 232 -23.32 -16.40 -23.14
C PRO A 232 -22.02 -17.16 -23.41
N GLU A 233 -21.08 -16.62 -24.18
CA GLU A 233 -19.79 -17.26 -24.52
C GLU A 233 -18.59 -16.77 -23.68
N SER A 234 -18.73 -15.76 -22.82
CA SER A 234 -17.59 -15.14 -22.11
C SER A 234 -17.79 -14.98 -20.60
N PHE A 235 -18.42 -15.93 -19.92
CA PHE A 235 -18.62 -15.88 -18.48
C PHE A 235 -17.31 -15.88 -17.67
N ASP A 236 -16.23 -16.43 -18.22
CA ASP A 236 -14.93 -16.48 -17.57
C ASP A 236 -14.24 -15.11 -17.48
N ALA A 237 -14.47 -14.23 -18.46
CA ALA A 237 -13.82 -12.92 -18.52
C ALA A 237 -14.14 -12.00 -17.32
N PRO A 238 -15.40 -11.74 -16.94
CA PRO A 238 -15.70 -10.90 -15.77
C PRO A 238 -15.20 -11.53 -14.47
N LYS A 239 -15.20 -12.86 -14.35
CA LYS A 239 -14.64 -13.56 -13.18
C LYS A 239 -13.14 -13.32 -13.05
N VAL A 240 -12.39 -13.42 -14.15
CA VAL A 240 -10.94 -13.14 -14.16
C VAL A 240 -10.66 -11.69 -13.80
N VAL A 241 -11.40 -10.73 -14.38
CA VAL A 241 -11.23 -9.31 -14.09
C VAL A 241 -11.51 -9.01 -12.63
N LEU A 242 -12.64 -9.49 -12.08
CA LEU A 242 -12.99 -9.27 -10.67
C LEU A 242 -12.04 -10.01 -9.70
N ALA A 243 -11.46 -11.15 -10.10
CA ALA A 243 -10.46 -11.84 -9.29
C ALA A 243 -9.13 -11.08 -9.22
N VAL A 244 -8.67 -10.52 -10.34
CA VAL A 244 -7.49 -9.63 -10.37
C VAL A 244 -7.76 -8.37 -9.56
N ASP A 245 -8.95 -7.82 -9.68
CA ASP A 245 -9.38 -6.65 -8.92
C ASP A 245 -9.43 -6.90 -7.41
N PHE A 246 -9.90 -8.08 -6.97
CA PHE A 246 -9.83 -8.48 -5.56
C PHE A 246 -8.38 -8.46 -5.03
N VAL A 247 -7.41 -8.92 -5.82
CA VAL A 247 -5.98 -8.83 -5.43
C VAL A 247 -5.54 -7.36 -5.27
N ALA A 248 -6.00 -6.46 -6.14
CA ALA A 248 -5.72 -5.03 -6.02
C ALA A 248 -6.35 -4.42 -4.74
N PHE A 249 -7.60 -4.78 -4.42
CA PHE A 249 -8.23 -4.39 -3.15
C PHE A 249 -7.50 -4.96 -1.92
N VAL A 250 -7.01 -6.19 -1.97
CA VAL A 250 -6.17 -6.74 -0.89
C VAL A 250 -4.86 -5.96 -0.77
N PHE A 251 -4.22 -5.59 -1.90
CA PHE A 251 -3.01 -4.77 -1.87
C PHE A 251 -3.24 -3.40 -1.23
N ARG A 252 -4.46 -2.83 -1.30
CA ARG A 252 -4.86 -1.62 -0.57
C ARG A 252 -4.71 -1.75 0.95
N LEU A 253 -4.76 -2.95 1.53
CA LEU A 253 -4.45 -3.16 2.96
C LEU A 253 -3.04 -2.69 3.32
N THR A 254 -2.08 -2.79 2.40
CA THR A 254 -0.71 -2.34 2.65
C THR A 254 -0.66 -0.83 2.92
N HIS A 255 -1.52 -0.05 2.26
CA HIS A 255 -1.65 1.38 2.52
C HIS A 255 -2.19 1.65 3.94
N VAL A 256 -3.21 0.90 4.37
CA VAL A 256 -3.78 1.01 5.73
C VAL A 256 -2.75 0.61 6.79
N PHE A 257 -2.02 -0.48 6.58
CA PHE A 257 -0.97 -0.94 7.50
C PHE A 257 0.26 -0.03 7.53
N SER A 258 0.40 0.91 6.60
CA SER A 258 1.51 1.88 6.60
C SER A 258 1.50 2.79 7.84
N ILE A 259 0.36 2.95 8.50
CA ILE A 259 0.19 3.73 9.73
C ILE A 259 0.73 3.00 10.96
N HIS A 260 0.80 1.67 10.92
CA HIS A 260 1.22 0.87 12.07
C HIS A 260 2.71 1.06 12.36
N LYS A 261 3.05 1.25 13.65
CA LYS A 261 4.42 1.55 14.10
C LYS A 261 5.48 0.54 13.66
N VAL A 262 5.10 -0.73 13.59
CA VAL A 262 6.03 -1.83 13.25
C VAL A 262 6.04 -2.15 11.75
N LEU A 263 4.90 -2.01 11.06
CA LEU A 263 4.77 -2.43 9.66
C LEU A 263 5.09 -1.30 8.68
N GLY A 264 4.77 -0.06 9.04
CA GLY A 264 4.96 1.11 8.20
C GLY A 264 6.42 1.33 7.74
N PRO A 265 7.42 1.34 8.64
CA PRO A 265 8.82 1.47 8.24
C PRO A 265 9.25 0.36 7.28
N LYS A 266 8.83 -0.88 7.51
CA LYS A 266 9.14 -2.04 6.66
C LYS A 266 8.55 -1.90 5.26
N LEU A 267 7.30 -1.44 5.13
CA LEU A 267 6.67 -1.19 3.84
C LEU A 267 7.40 -0.07 3.06
N LEU A 268 7.84 0.98 3.75
CA LEU A 268 8.63 2.06 3.14
C LEU A 268 10.00 1.58 2.67
N MET A 269 10.62 0.64 3.38
CA MET A 269 11.88 0.01 2.97
C MET A 269 11.70 -0.83 1.71
N ILE A 270 10.68 -1.70 1.66
CA ILE A 270 10.36 -2.51 0.48
C ILE A 270 10.21 -1.60 -0.75
N ARG A 271 9.44 -0.50 -0.63
CA ARG A 271 9.26 0.47 -1.72
C ARG A 271 10.58 1.06 -2.24
N ARG A 272 11.55 1.30 -1.36
CA ARG A 272 12.87 1.84 -1.76
C ARG A 272 13.74 0.76 -2.43
N MET A 273 13.64 -0.48 -1.96
CA MET A 273 14.39 -1.63 -2.50
C MET A 273 13.89 -2.09 -3.87
N VAL A 274 12.65 -1.77 -4.26
CA VAL A 274 12.13 -2.06 -5.61
C VAL A 274 13.05 -1.47 -6.69
N LYS A 275 13.66 -0.30 -6.47
CA LYS A 275 14.61 0.27 -7.44
C LYS A 275 15.86 -0.59 -7.60
N ASP A 276 16.38 -1.15 -6.52
CA ASP A 276 17.54 -2.05 -6.55
C ASP A 276 17.15 -3.37 -7.24
N LEU A 277 15.93 -3.88 -6.97
CA LEU A 277 15.38 -5.06 -7.62
C LEU A 277 15.26 -4.90 -9.15
N MET A 278 14.85 -3.72 -9.64
CA MET A 278 14.67 -3.51 -11.08
C MET A 278 15.97 -3.72 -11.88
N TYR A 279 17.13 -3.28 -11.36
CA TYR A 279 18.42 -3.53 -12.02
C TYR A 279 18.80 -5.01 -12.04
N PHE A 280 18.52 -5.72 -10.93
CA PHE A 280 18.72 -7.16 -10.88
C PHE A 280 17.83 -7.92 -11.87
N LEU A 281 16.55 -7.53 -11.98
CA LEU A 281 15.61 -8.15 -12.92
C LEU A 281 16.07 -8.00 -14.38
N ILE A 282 16.72 -6.89 -14.75
CA ILE A 282 17.31 -6.73 -16.09
C ILE A 282 18.41 -7.76 -16.33
N ILE A 283 19.32 -7.95 -15.36
CA ILE A 283 20.40 -8.95 -15.47
C ILE A 283 19.80 -10.36 -15.56
N LEU A 284 18.85 -10.68 -14.69
CA LEU A 284 18.15 -11.97 -14.68
C LEU A 284 17.45 -12.24 -16.02
N ALA A 285 16.80 -11.24 -16.61
CA ALA A 285 16.10 -11.37 -17.89
C ALA A 285 17.04 -11.74 -19.03
N VAL A 286 18.27 -11.21 -19.07
CA VAL A 286 19.28 -11.56 -20.09
C VAL A 286 19.62 -13.05 -20.04
N PHE A 287 19.91 -13.58 -18.86
CA PHE A 287 20.21 -15.01 -18.69
C PHE A 287 18.98 -15.87 -18.97
N MET A 288 17.81 -15.49 -18.47
CA MET A 288 16.57 -16.23 -18.65
C MET A 288 16.19 -16.34 -20.14
N VAL A 289 16.21 -15.24 -20.90
CA VAL A 289 15.87 -15.26 -22.33
C VAL A 289 16.90 -16.06 -23.15
N SER A 290 18.18 -15.95 -22.82
CA SER A 290 19.24 -16.70 -23.52
C SER A 290 19.05 -18.22 -23.38
N TYR A 291 18.77 -18.69 -22.17
CA TYR A 291 18.48 -20.09 -21.90
C TYR A 291 17.13 -20.52 -22.47
N ALA A 292 16.10 -19.67 -22.39
CA ALA A 292 14.76 -19.91 -22.93
C ALA A 292 14.79 -20.30 -24.41
N ILE A 293 15.41 -19.43 -25.21
CA ILE A 293 15.45 -19.59 -26.66
C ILE A 293 16.33 -20.79 -27.03
N ALA A 294 17.51 -20.90 -26.40
CA ALA A 294 18.44 -21.98 -26.72
C ALA A 294 17.86 -23.36 -26.36
N SER A 295 17.35 -23.54 -25.13
CA SER A 295 16.75 -24.81 -24.70
C SER A 295 15.55 -25.22 -25.56
N HIS A 296 14.63 -24.29 -25.86
CA HIS A 296 13.46 -24.60 -26.68
C HIS A 296 13.84 -24.94 -28.12
N SER A 297 14.87 -24.28 -28.68
CA SER A 297 15.33 -24.53 -30.05
C SER A 297 15.91 -25.94 -30.24
N VAL A 298 16.60 -26.47 -29.22
CA VAL A 298 17.16 -27.83 -29.25
C VAL A 298 16.07 -28.87 -28.98
N LEU A 299 15.14 -28.58 -28.06
CA LEU A 299 14.10 -29.53 -27.67
C LEU A 299 13.09 -29.79 -28.79
N TYR A 300 12.64 -28.73 -29.48
CA TYR A 300 11.63 -28.82 -30.54
C TYR A 300 12.15 -28.19 -31.83
N PRO A 301 12.78 -28.98 -32.72
CA PRO A 301 13.25 -28.47 -33.99
C PRO A 301 12.07 -28.09 -34.87
N VAL A 302 12.02 -26.82 -35.32
CA VAL A 302 10.95 -26.24 -36.15
C VAL A 302 9.59 -26.20 -35.43
N SER A 303 9.32 -25.08 -34.76
CA SER A 303 8.02 -24.78 -34.13
C SER A 303 7.33 -23.62 -34.85
N PRO A 304 6.00 -23.66 -35.03
CA PRO A 304 5.29 -22.58 -35.69
C PRO A 304 5.34 -21.29 -34.85
N PRO A 305 5.43 -20.10 -35.46
CA PRO A 305 5.51 -18.83 -34.74
C PRO A 305 4.12 -18.44 -34.19
N THR A 306 3.66 -19.18 -33.18
CA THR A 306 2.38 -18.93 -32.49
C THR A 306 2.62 -18.29 -31.13
N TRP A 307 1.63 -17.54 -30.62
CA TRP A 307 1.69 -16.96 -29.27
C TRP A 307 1.85 -18.02 -28.18
N ASP A 308 1.32 -19.22 -28.41
CA ASP A 308 1.46 -20.34 -27.50
C ASP A 308 2.91 -20.81 -27.37
N THR A 309 3.65 -20.85 -28.49
CA THR A 309 5.08 -21.14 -28.50
C THR A 309 5.86 -20.10 -27.69
N VAL A 310 5.60 -18.81 -27.88
CA VAL A 310 6.25 -17.74 -27.09
C VAL A 310 5.96 -17.88 -25.61
N ARG A 311 4.70 -18.18 -25.24
CA ARG A 311 4.30 -18.43 -23.85
C ARG A 311 5.07 -19.62 -23.26
N GLN A 312 5.16 -20.74 -23.97
CA GLN A 312 5.85 -21.94 -23.49
C GLN A 312 7.36 -21.72 -23.33
N VAL A 313 8.00 -21.01 -24.28
CA VAL A 313 9.43 -20.67 -24.26
C VAL A 313 9.78 -19.89 -23.00
N LEU A 314 9.01 -18.86 -22.63
CA LEU A 314 9.29 -18.05 -21.44
C LEU A 314 8.85 -18.72 -20.14
N ARG A 315 7.78 -19.52 -20.16
CA ARG A 315 7.22 -20.17 -18.97
C ARG A 315 8.19 -21.18 -18.35
N ARG A 316 8.87 -22.02 -19.14
CA ARG A 316 9.73 -23.09 -18.60
C ARG A 316 10.92 -22.55 -17.78
N PRO A 317 11.79 -21.65 -18.32
CA PRO A 317 12.89 -21.04 -17.55
C PRO A 317 12.45 -20.27 -16.31
N TYR A 318 11.27 -19.66 -16.37
CA TYR A 318 10.69 -18.95 -15.23
C TYR A 318 10.38 -19.90 -14.08
N TRP A 319 9.80 -21.07 -14.34
CA TRP A 319 9.57 -22.07 -13.28
C TRP A 319 10.86 -22.75 -12.81
N HIS A 320 11.84 -22.93 -13.71
CA HIS A 320 13.17 -23.41 -13.35
C HIS A 320 13.85 -22.51 -12.29
N LEU A 321 13.65 -21.18 -12.33
CA LEU A 321 14.12 -20.24 -11.30
C LEU A 321 13.62 -20.61 -9.88
N TYR A 322 12.42 -21.17 -9.78
CA TYR A 322 11.81 -21.56 -8.51
C TYR A 322 12.04 -23.02 -8.13
N GLY A 323 12.80 -23.79 -8.94
CA GLY A 323 13.13 -25.19 -8.66
C GLY A 323 12.21 -26.22 -9.30
N GLU A 324 11.20 -25.81 -10.05
CA GLU A 324 10.29 -26.73 -10.77
C GLU A 324 10.89 -27.11 -12.12
N LEU A 325 11.55 -28.27 -12.22
CA LEU A 325 12.39 -28.64 -13.38
C LEU A 325 11.63 -29.28 -14.55
N PHE A 326 10.47 -29.89 -14.32
CA PHE A 326 9.68 -30.63 -15.32
C PHE A 326 10.49 -31.67 -16.13
N LEU A 327 11.28 -32.49 -15.43
CA LEU A 327 12.17 -33.49 -16.06
C LEU A 327 11.41 -34.48 -16.95
N ASP A 328 10.21 -34.91 -16.54
CA ASP A 328 9.37 -35.86 -17.29
C ASP A 328 8.99 -35.36 -18.70
N GLU A 329 8.86 -34.04 -18.87
CA GLU A 329 8.59 -33.41 -20.16
C GLU A 329 9.86 -33.27 -21.01
N THR A 330 11.02 -33.07 -20.38
CA THR A 330 12.30 -32.88 -21.10
C THR A 330 12.98 -34.19 -21.48
N GLU A 331 12.83 -35.24 -20.66
CA GLU A 331 13.42 -36.56 -20.89
C GLU A 331 12.49 -37.46 -21.75
N GLY A 332 11.24 -37.04 -21.94
CA GLY A 332 10.27 -37.75 -22.80
C GLY A 332 9.64 -38.97 -22.12
N GLN A 333 9.49 -38.94 -20.80
CA GLN A 333 8.85 -40.01 -20.01
C GLN A 333 7.32 -39.84 -19.96
N SER A 334 6.80 -38.69 -20.39
CA SER A 334 5.37 -38.41 -20.55
C SER A 334 4.80 -38.91 -21.87
N THR A 335 3.50 -39.19 -21.93
CA THR A 335 2.79 -39.61 -23.16
C THR A 335 2.83 -38.48 -24.20
N CYS A 336 3.62 -38.65 -25.26
CA CYS A 336 3.84 -37.63 -26.29
C CYS A 336 3.67 -38.21 -27.71
N SER A 337 3.49 -37.34 -28.72
CA SER A 337 3.39 -37.73 -30.13
C SER A 337 4.30 -36.90 -31.04
N ASP A 338 4.93 -37.56 -32.01
CA ASP A 338 5.74 -36.91 -33.06
C ASP A 338 4.89 -36.42 -34.25
N ASN A 339 3.66 -36.90 -34.40
CA ASN A 339 2.84 -36.59 -35.56
C ASN A 339 2.33 -35.14 -35.53
N ALA A 340 2.67 -34.37 -36.58
CA ALA A 340 2.34 -32.96 -36.75
C ALA A 340 0.88 -32.64 -36.44
N THR A 341 -0.04 -33.42 -37.01
CA THR A 341 -1.48 -33.16 -36.87
C THR A 341 -1.94 -33.28 -35.42
N ILE A 342 -1.41 -34.22 -34.67
CA ILE A 342 -1.84 -34.55 -33.31
C ILE A 342 -1.37 -33.49 -32.30
N TRP A 343 -0.09 -33.08 -32.36
CA TRP A 343 0.38 -32.03 -31.46
C TRP A 343 -0.09 -30.63 -31.86
N THR A 344 -0.37 -30.37 -33.15
CA THR A 344 -1.02 -29.11 -33.55
C THR A 344 -2.48 -29.00 -33.07
N ALA A 345 -3.18 -30.14 -32.96
CA ALA A 345 -4.55 -30.21 -32.44
C ALA A 345 -4.62 -30.06 -30.91
N LYS A 346 -3.48 -30.06 -30.20
CA LYS A 346 -3.35 -30.01 -28.73
C LYS A 346 -3.91 -31.22 -27.99
N ASP A 347 -4.12 -32.35 -28.67
CA ASP A 347 -4.57 -33.60 -28.04
C ASP A 347 -3.45 -34.24 -27.20
N MET A 348 -2.20 -34.16 -27.66
CA MET A 348 -1.01 -34.65 -26.96
C MET A 348 0.18 -33.70 -27.12
N PRO A 349 1.07 -33.60 -26.13
CA PRO A 349 2.28 -32.78 -26.24
C PRO A 349 3.25 -33.37 -27.28
N ARG A 350 4.02 -32.49 -27.92
CA ARG A 350 5.08 -32.86 -28.86
C ARG A 350 6.22 -33.55 -28.11
N CYS A 351 6.75 -34.65 -28.65
CA CYS A 351 7.91 -35.31 -28.06
C CYS A 351 9.19 -34.46 -28.20
N PRO A 352 10.07 -34.49 -27.19
CA PRO A 352 11.38 -33.83 -27.28
C PRO A 352 12.31 -34.59 -28.24
N SER A 353 13.19 -33.87 -28.93
CA SER A 353 14.19 -34.47 -29.81
C SER A 353 15.19 -35.35 -29.04
N GLU A 354 15.69 -36.42 -29.65
CA GLU A 354 16.68 -37.32 -29.03
C GLU A 354 17.95 -36.57 -28.56
N THR A 355 18.42 -35.59 -29.35
CA THR A 355 19.54 -34.72 -28.96
C THR A 355 19.15 -33.78 -27.81
N GLY A 356 17.92 -33.26 -27.82
CA GLY A 356 17.40 -32.38 -26.79
C GLY A 356 17.30 -33.05 -25.42
N LYS A 357 16.89 -34.33 -25.38
CA LYS A 357 16.83 -35.12 -24.13
C LYS A 357 18.17 -35.16 -23.38
N ILE A 358 19.30 -35.09 -24.08
CA ILE A 358 20.64 -35.13 -23.49
C ILE A 358 21.19 -33.72 -23.23
N VAL A 359 21.08 -32.82 -24.22
CA VAL A 359 21.72 -31.50 -24.16
C VAL A 359 20.97 -30.53 -23.24
N VAL A 360 19.63 -30.56 -23.25
CA VAL A 360 18.83 -29.58 -22.50
C VAL A 360 18.98 -29.74 -20.99
N PRO A 361 18.98 -30.95 -20.39
CA PRO A 361 19.27 -31.11 -18.95
C PRO A 361 20.65 -30.59 -18.55
N ILE A 362 21.68 -30.75 -19.41
CA ILE A 362 23.02 -30.20 -19.16
C ILE A 362 22.98 -28.67 -19.15
N MET A 363 22.32 -28.06 -20.15
CA MET A 363 22.13 -26.60 -20.21
C MET A 363 21.33 -26.08 -19.01
N MET A 364 20.30 -26.83 -18.59
CA MET A 364 19.49 -26.54 -17.41
C MET A 364 20.36 -26.54 -16.15
N GLY A 365 21.26 -27.52 -15.99
CA GLY A 365 22.21 -27.57 -14.88
C GLY A 365 23.08 -26.32 -14.79
N PHE A 366 23.66 -25.86 -15.91
CA PHE A 366 24.41 -24.60 -15.95
C PHE A 366 23.54 -23.40 -15.61
N TYR A 367 22.33 -23.32 -16.17
CA TYR A 367 21.37 -22.25 -15.87
C TYR A 367 21.06 -22.18 -14.37
N MET A 368 20.75 -23.32 -13.73
CA MET A 368 20.46 -23.40 -12.29
C MET A 368 21.66 -22.96 -11.45
N LEU A 369 22.88 -23.32 -11.83
CA LEU A 369 24.08 -22.88 -11.12
C LEU A 369 24.23 -21.35 -11.20
N PHE A 370 24.16 -20.77 -12.39
CA PHE A 370 24.34 -19.31 -12.54
C PHE A 370 23.19 -18.52 -11.91
N VAL A 371 21.95 -18.94 -12.12
CA VAL A 371 20.80 -18.17 -11.65
C VAL A 371 20.53 -18.42 -10.16
N ASN A 372 20.41 -19.67 -9.74
CA ASN A 372 19.99 -19.98 -8.36
C ASN A 372 21.14 -19.91 -7.37
N ILE A 373 22.35 -20.35 -7.74
CA ILE A 373 23.48 -20.34 -6.82
C ILE A 373 24.22 -18.99 -6.85
N LEU A 374 24.42 -18.39 -8.03
CA LEU A 374 25.17 -17.14 -8.12
C LEU A 374 24.26 -15.90 -8.02
N LEU A 375 23.28 -15.74 -8.92
CA LEU A 375 22.51 -14.49 -8.99
C LEU A 375 21.54 -14.31 -7.81
N LEU A 376 20.79 -15.33 -7.40
CA LEU A 376 19.88 -15.20 -6.25
C LEU A 376 20.63 -14.92 -4.94
N ASN A 377 21.78 -15.57 -4.71
CA ASN A 377 22.60 -15.30 -3.52
C ASN A 377 23.19 -13.88 -3.55
N LEU A 378 23.58 -13.38 -4.72
CA LEU A 378 24.00 -11.99 -4.88
C LEU A 378 22.83 -11.02 -4.60
N LEU A 379 21.61 -11.32 -5.07
CA LEU A 379 20.42 -10.51 -4.78
C LEU A 379 20.16 -10.42 -3.28
N ILE A 380 20.24 -11.55 -2.57
CA ILE A 380 20.09 -11.60 -1.11
C ILE A 380 21.14 -10.71 -0.43
N ALA A 381 22.40 -10.76 -0.89
CA ALA A 381 23.47 -9.93 -0.36
C ALA A 381 23.23 -8.42 -0.60
N ILE A 382 22.80 -8.04 -1.81
CA ILE A 382 22.46 -6.66 -2.16
C ILE A 382 21.30 -6.16 -1.29
N PHE A 383 20.24 -6.96 -1.14
CA PHE A 383 19.12 -6.61 -0.28
C PHE A 383 19.51 -6.46 1.18
N SER A 384 20.32 -7.37 1.73
CA SER A 384 20.82 -7.25 3.10
C SER A 384 21.58 -5.94 3.33
N HIS A 385 22.48 -5.59 2.41
CA HIS A 385 23.21 -4.33 2.47
C HIS A 385 22.30 -3.10 2.30
N SER A 386 21.36 -3.13 1.35
CA SER A 386 20.38 -2.04 1.15
C SER A 386 19.45 -1.87 2.36
N ILE A 387 19.00 -2.97 2.98
CA ILE A 387 18.22 -2.98 4.23
C ILE A 387 18.98 -2.23 5.32
N ALA A 388 20.22 -2.62 5.58
CA ALA A 388 21.06 -2.00 6.62
C ALA A 388 21.28 -0.49 6.38
N LYS A 389 21.53 -0.09 5.12
CA LYS A 389 21.76 1.31 4.76
C LYS A 389 20.50 2.18 4.87
N ILE A 390 19.34 1.63 4.52
CA ILE A 390 18.09 2.40 4.35
C ILE A 390 17.23 2.39 5.62
N GLN A 391 17.41 1.44 6.56
CA GLN A 391 16.62 1.29 7.79
C GLN A 391 16.38 2.62 8.52
N VAL A 392 17.45 3.24 9.02
CA VAL A 392 17.37 4.47 9.84
C VAL A 392 16.72 5.63 9.08
N GLN A 393 17.06 5.76 7.79
CA GLN A 393 16.48 6.81 6.94
C GLN A 393 15.00 6.57 6.63
N SER A 394 14.56 5.32 6.58
CA SER A 394 13.16 4.95 6.37
C SER A 394 12.35 5.13 7.64
N GLU A 395 12.88 4.77 8.81
CA GLU A 395 12.26 5.00 10.11
C GLU A 395 12.05 6.49 10.36
N ASN A 396 13.08 7.31 10.20
CA ASN A 396 12.97 8.77 10.36
C ASN A 396 11.97 9.39 9.38
N HIS A 397 11.90 8.84 8.17
CA HIS A 397 10.93 9.28 7.18
C HIS A 397 9.49 8.84 7.52
N TRP A 398 9.33 7.61 8.00
CA TRP A 398 8.04 7.07 8.44
C TRP A 398 7.49 7.89 9.61
N VAL A 399 8.33 8.16 10.60
CA VAL A 399 8.02 9.02 11.75
C VAL A 399 7.50 10.39 11.30
N TYR A 400 8.14 11.00 10.31
CA TYR A 400 7.66 12.25 9.72
C TYR A 400 6.31 12.11 8.99
N GLN A 401 6.14 11.06 8.19
CA GLN A 401 4.90 10.79 7.45
C GLN A 401 3.72 10.49 8.39
N ARG A 402 4.00 9.87 9.54
CA ARG A 402 3.02 9.49 10.54
C ARG A 402 2.17 10.67 11.00
N TYR A 403 2.75 11.85 11.18
CA TYR A 403 1.98 13.04 11.55
C TYR A 403 0.87 13.35 10.54
N PHE A 404 1.20 13.36 9.24
CA PHE A 404 0.22 13.66 8.19
C PHE A 404 -0.90 12.63 8.16
N LEU A 405 -0.56 11.36 8.39
CA LEU A 405 -1.55 10.29 8.51
C LEU A 405 -2.45 10.51 9.74
N ILE A 406 -1.89 10.84 10.90
CA ILE A 406 -2.68 11.14 12.12
C ILE A 406 -3.62 12.32 11.86
N LYS A 407 -3.11 13.42 11.29
CA LYS A 407 -3.89 14.61 10.94
C LYS A 407 -5.05 14.26 10.01
N GLU A 408 -4.81 13.40 9.02
CA GLU A 408 -5.84 12.90 8.12
C GLU A 408 -6.94 12.16 8.89
N TYR A 409 -6.61 11.21 9.76
CA TYR A 409 -7.60 10.47 10.56
C TYR A 409 -8.35 11.33 11.58
N VAL A 410 -7.70 12.38 12.12
CA VAL A 410 -8.39 13.34 12.97
C VAL A 410 -9.44 14.11 12.17
N SER A 411 -9.10 14.57 10.97
CA SER A 411 -10.01 15.33 10.09
C SER A 411 -11.10 14.48 9.43
N ARG A 412 -10.87 13.17 9.26
CA ARG A 412 -11.85 12.24 8.67
C ARG A 412 -13.06 12.08 9.59
N ASN A 413 -14.21 11.84 8.97
CA ASN A 413 -15.43 11.49 9.70
C ASN A 413 -15.36 10.08 10.28
N VAL A 414 -16.22 9.84 11.28
CA VAL A 414 -16.32 8.56 11.98
C VAL A 414 -16.91 7.45 11.10
N TYR A 415 -17.74 7.82 10.12
CA TYR A 415 -18.46 6.86 9.28
C TYR A 415 -17.59 6.40 8.10
N TYR A 416 -17.27 5.10 8.09
CA TYR A 416 -16.60 4.41 6.99
C TYR A 416 -17.63 3.74 6.07
N PRO A 417 -17.27 3.36 4.82
CA PRO A 417 -18.11 2.55 3.94
C PRO A 417 -18.68 1.32 4.69
N PRO A 418 -19.98 0.98 4.55
CA PRO A 418 -21.01 1.53 3.67
C PRO A 418 -21.82 2.67 4.33
N LEU A 419 -21.61 2.93 5.63
CA LEU A 419 -22.41 3.86 6.44
C LEU A 419 -22.13 5.33 6.12
N ASN A 420 -21.06 5.63 5.38
CA ASN A 420 -20.67 6.99 5.02
C ASN A 420 -21.65 7.68 4.06
N VAL A 421 -22.44 6.93 3.27
CA VAL A 421 -23.39 7.52 2.30
C VAL A 421 -24.42 8.41 2.96
N ILE A 422 -24.97 7.98 4.10
CA ILE A 422 -25.98 8.73 4.85
C ILE A 422 -25.39 10.06 5.33
N TRP A 423 -24.15 10.03 5.81
CA TRP A 423 -23.45 11.23 6.24
C TRP A 423 -23.15 12.18 5.07
N MET A 424 -22.73 11.65 3.91
CA MET A 424 -22.51 12.47 2.72
C MET A 424 -23.79 13.14 2.23
N VAL A 425 -24.89 12.38 2.15
CA VAL A 425 -26.20 12.90 1.72
C VAL A 425 -26.68 14.01 2.67
N ILE A 426 -26.60 13.80 3.98
CA ILE A 426 -26.94 14.83 4.98
C ILE A 426 -26.06 16.07 4.82
N THR A 427 -24.76 15.90 4.57
CA THR A 427 -23.83 17.03 4.39
C THR A 427 -24.15 17.82 3.12
N ILE A 428 -24.42 17.14 2.00
CA ILE A 428 -24.80 17.78 0.74
C ILE A 428 -26.12 18.55 0.90
N ILE A 429 -27.12 17.95 1.54
CA ILE A 429 -28.40 18.60 1.82
C ILE A 429 -28.20 19.86 2.69
N ARG A 430 -27.30 19.80 3.68
CA ARG A 430 -26.99 20.93 4.56
C ARG A 430 -26.14 22.03 3.91
N CYS A 431 -25.42 21.73 2.84
CA CYS A 431 -24.66 22.72 2.07
C CYS A 431 -25.49 23.37 0.95
N CYS A 432 -26.59 22.75 0.53
CA CYS A 432 -27.52 23.31 -0.47
C CYS A 432 -28.64 24.16 0.13
N VAL A 433 -28.79 24.18 1.47
CA VAL A 433 -29.70 25.07 2.24
C VAL A 433 -28.84 26.13 2.91
#